data_AF-A0A381N445-F1
#
_entry.id   AF-A0A381N445-F1
#
_cell.length_a   1.000
_cell.length_b   1.000
_cell.length_c   1.000
_cell.angle_alpha   90.00
_cell.angle_beta   90.00
_cell.angle_gamma   90.00
#
_symmetry.space_group_name_H-M   'P 1'
#
loop_
_entity.id
_entity.type
_entity.pdbx_description
1 polymer ?
#
loop_
_entity_poly.entity_id
_entity_poly.type
_entity_poly.pdbx_seq_one_letter_code
_entity_poly.pdbx_strand_id
1 'polypeptide(L)'
;VNNVDNREARDELPEDLDRGFVGAYKFPDNKRRTITGSLYVAIAIAVGIWSLSVPGEPVLVNAGLLIGCCGLGLFGLYSVATGRAFGLDENAALVSANQAVGFPVGHASAQLGWRGLMSRPTWKMLVYSAEDPPVSRGLVLVDAIDGHIVDTYVEDNPEDWIRTTESEDDQESET
;
A
#
# COMPACT_ATOMS: atom_id res chain seq x y z
N VAL A 1 34.93 12.63 1.11
CA VAL A 1 33.86 12.63 0.09
C VAL A 1 33.98 11.31 -0.64
N ASN A 2 33.23 10.30 -0.20
CA ASN A 2 33.32 8.96 -0.75
C ASN A 2 32.62 8.96 -2.11
N ASN A 3 33.41 8.74 -3.16
CA ASN A 3 32.95 8.57 -4.52
C ASN A 3 32.33 7.18 -4.61
N VAL A 4 31.01 7.08 -4.40
CA VAL A 4 30.27 5.82 -4.59
C VAL A 4 30.24 5.56 -6.09
N ASP A 5 30.98 4.57 -6.56
CA ASP A 5 30.91 4.07 -7.93
C ASP A 5 29.48 3.56 -8.15
N ASN A 6 28.75 4.15 -9.11
CA ASN A 6 27.34 3.83 -9.40
C ASN A 6 27.15 2.37 -9.90
N ARG A 7 28.25 1.65 -10.14
CA ARG A 7 28.29 0.22 -10.51
C ARG A 7 28.27 -0.73 -9.30
N GLU A 8 28.42 -0.21 -8.08
CA GLU A 8 28.34 -0.95 -6.81
C GLU A 8 26.97 -0.81 -6.12
N ALA A 9 25.93 -0.38 -6.83
CA ALA A 9 24.56 -0.65 -6.39
C ALA A 9 24.29 -2.15 -6.56
N ARG A 10 24.82 -2.95 -5.63
CA ARG A 10 24.62 -4.39 -5.57
C ARG A 10 23.13 -4.61 -5.35
N ASP A 11 22.51 -5.40 -6.21
CA ASP A 11 21.14 -5.90 -6.04
C ASP A 11 21.15 -6.85 -4.85
N GLU A 12 21.12 -6.26 -3.65
CA GLU A 12 21.04 -6.97 -2.39
C GLU A 12 19.58 -7.00 -1.96
N LEU A 13 19.12 -8.20 -1.64
CA LEU A 13 17.77 -8.41 -1.16
C LEU A 13 17.61 -7.62 0.16
N PRO A 14 16.60 -6.75 0.29
CA PRO A 14 16.31 -6.06 1.54
C PRO A 14 16.20 -7.04 2.70
N GLU A 15 16.69 -6.65 3.88
CA GLU A 15 16.75 -7.53 5.07
C GLU A 15 15.38 -8.12 5.45
N ASP A 16 14.30 -7.39 5.20
CA ASP A 16 12.91 -7.81 5.48
C ASP A 16 12.34 -8.81 4.47
N LEU A 17 13.04 -9.03 3.35
CA LEU A 17 12.72 -10.02 2.32
C LEU A 17 13.59 -11.28 2.41
N ASP A 18 14.53 -11.33 3.36
CA ASP A 18 15.33 -12.54 3.63
C ASP A 18 14.44 -13.65 4.21
N ARG A 19 14.65 -14.89 3.77
CA ARG A 19 13.92 -16.08 4.27
C ARG A 19 14.14 -16.32 5.77
N GLY A 20 15.27 -15.86 6.31
CA GLY A 20 15.58 -15.94 7.74
C GLY A 20 15.00 -14.80 8.57
N PHE A 21 14.32 -13.82 7.95
CA PHE A 21 13.83 -12.64 8.65
C PHE A 21 12.66 -12.99 9.57
N VAL A 22 12.94 -12.95 10.87
CA VAL A 22 11.96 -13.01 11.96
C VAL A 22 11.75 -11.59 12.49
N GLY A 23 11.03 -10.78 11.72
CA GLY A 23 10.66 -9.41 12.06
C GLY A 23 9.37 -8.98 11.37
N ALA A 24 8.84 -7.81 11.73
CA ALA A 24 7.62 -7.29 11.11
C ALA A 24 7.89 -6.94 9.64
N TYR A 25 7.20 -7.61 8.72
CA TYR A 25 7.28 -7.32 7.28
C TYR A 25 6.89 -5.87 7.01
N LYS A 26 7.74 -5.13 6.29
CA LYS A 26 7.51 -3.70 6.04
C LYS A 26 6.83 -3.50 4.70
N PHE A 27 5.55 -3.15 4.74
CA PHE A 27 4.82 -2.86 3.52
C PHE A 27 5.37 -1.62 2.79
N PRO A 28 5.36 -1.63 1.43
CA PRO A 28 5.76 -0.47 0.64
C PRO A 28 4.94 0.78 0.99
N ASP A 29 5.61 1.82 1.44
CA ASP A 29 4.99 3.09 1.80
C ASP A 29 4.88 4.03 0.59
N ASN A 30 3.72 4.66 0.42
CA ASN A 30 3.46 5.61 -0.65
C ASN A 30 4.20 6.94 -0.47
N LYS A 31 4.80 7.17 0.71
CA LYS A 31 5.67 8.31 1.00
C LYS A 31 6.77 8.52 -0.04
N ARG A 32 7.26 7.47 -0.71
CA ARG A 32 8.26 7.58 -1.79
C ARG A 32 7.83 8.52 -2.93
N ARG A 33 6.52 8.65 -3.18
CA ARG A 33 5.98 9.58 -4.20
C ARG A 33 6.25 11.05 -3.88
N THR A 34 6.40 11.42 -2.61
CA THR A 34 6.73 12.80 -2.21
C THR A 34 8.10 13.24 -2.69
N ILE A 35 9.08 12.33 -2.69
CA ILE A 35 10.44 12.62 -3.15
C ILE A 35 10.42 12.87 -4.66
N THR A 36 9.85 11.93 -5.42
CA THR A 36 9.72 12.06 -6.88
C THR A 36 8.90 13.29 -7.27
N GLY A 37 7.77 13.53 -6.59
CA GLY A 37 6.93 14.69 -6.83
C GLY A 37 7.63 16.01 -6.53
N SER A 38 8.37 16.09 -5.42
CA SER A 38 9.16 17.28 -5.07
C SER A 38 10.24 17.56 -6.11
N LEU A 39 10.87 16.51 -6.66
CA LEU A 39 11.85 16.65 -7.74
C LEU A 39 11.22 17.22 -9.02
N TYR A 40 10.04 16.74 -9.41
CA TYR A 40 9.31 17.27 -10.57
C TYR A 40 8.95 18.74 -10.38
N VAL A 41 8.46 19.12 -9.20
CA VAL A 41 8.17 20.53 -8.88
C VAL A 41 9.44 21.38 -8.94
N ALA A 42 10.55 20.91 -8.35
CA ALA A 42 11.82 21.63 -8.36
C ALA A 42 12.34 21.86 -9.79
N ILE A 43 12.31 20.83 -10.64
CA ILE A 43 12.73 20.93 -12.05
C ILE A 43 11.80 21.88 -12.82
N ALA A 44 10.49 21.75 -12.64
CA ALA A 44 9.51 22.62 -13.31
C ALA A 44 9.75 24.10 -12.96
N ILE A 45 9.99 24.40 -11.68
CA ILE A 45 10.27 25.76 -11.20
C ILE A 45 11.62 26.24 -11.75
N ALA A 46 12.68 25.44 -11.64
CA ALA A 46 14.02 25.84 -12.09
C ALA A 46 14.05 26.15 -13.59
N VAL A 47 13.48 25.26 -14.42
CA VAL A 47 13.41 25.45 -15.87
C VAL A 47 12.47 26.60 -16.23
N GLY A 48 11.33 26.73 -15.56
CA GLY A 48 10.38 27.82 -15.79
C GLY A 48 10.97 29.20 -15.47
N ILE A 49 11.63 29.35 -14.31
CA ILE A 49 12.31 30.60 -13.94
C ILE A 49 13.45 30.91 -14.91
N TRP A 50 14.26 29.90 -15.24
CA TRP A 50 15.36 30.07 -16.20
C TRP A 50 14.81 30.56 -17.55
N SER A 51 13.76 29.93 -18.06
CA SER A 51 13.10 30.28 -19.33
C SER A 51 12.61 31.71 -19.36
N LEU A 52 12.09 32.25 -18.24
CA LEU A 52 11.62 33.64 -18.15
C LEU A 52 12.76 34.65 -17.97
N SER A 53 13.93 34.19 -17.56
CA SER A 53 15.09 35.05 -17.29
C SER A 53 16.00 35.23 -18.51
N VAL A 54 15.83 34.44 -19.58
CA VAL A 54 16.66 34.56 -20.79
C VAL A 54 16.21 35.77 -21.62
N PRO A 55 17.09 36.75 -21.86
CA PRO A 55 16.76 37.92 -22.68
C PRO A 55 16.71 37.58 -24.17
N GLY A 56 15.86 38.29 -24.92
CA GLY A 56 15.73 38.16 -26.38
C GLY A 56 14.72 37.10 -26.81
N GLU A 57 14.92 36.54 -28.02
CA GLU A 57 14.10 35.46 -28.59
C GLU A 57 14.92 34.16 -28.72
N PRO A 58 15.19 33.46 -27.59
CA PRO A 58 16.00 32.26 -27.62
C PRO A 58 15.24 31.08 -28.26
N VAL A 59 15.88 30.40 -29.21
CA VAL A 59 15.31 29.29 -30.00
C VAL A 59 14.76 28.13 -29.14
N LEU A 60 15.35 27.91 -27.97
CA LEU A 60 14.97 26.84 -27.03
C LEU A 60 13.80 27.22 -26.11
N VAL A 61 13.41 28.50 -26.03
CA VAL A 61 12.29 28.95 -25.20
C VAL A 61 11.09 29.18 -26.11
N ASN A 62 10.07 28.36 -25.94
CA ASN A 62 8.80 28.49 -26.64
C ASN A 62 7.63 28.25 -25.68
N ALA A 63 6.42 28.52 -26.14
CA ALA A 63 5.21 28.29 -25.35
C ALA A 63 5.08 26.83 -24.89
N GLY A 64 5.55 25.87 -25.69
CA GLY A 64 5.57 24.46 -25.35
C GLY A 64 6.43 24.13 -24.12
N LEU A 65 7.58 24.78 -23.96
CA LEU A 65 8.44 24.63 -22.78
C LEU A 65 7.69 25.08 -21.51
N LEU A 66 7.03 26.23 -21.55
CA LEU A 66 6.26 26.75 -20.42
C LEU A 66 5.05 25.87 -20.07
N ILE A 67 4.35 25.35 -21.09
CA ILE A 67 3.27 24.38 -20.90
C ILE A 67 3.82 23.08 -20.28
N GLY A 68 4.98 22.62 -20.72
CA GLY A 68 5.68 21.46 -20.17
C GLY A 68 6.06 21.64 -18.69
N CYS A 69 6.62 22.80 -18.33
CA CYS A 69 6.88 23.15 -16.94
C CYS A 69 5.60 23.18 -16.10
N CYS A 70 4.52 23.76 -16.61
CA CYS A 70 3.23 23.76 -15.92
C CYS A 70 2.69 22.34 -15.71
N GLY A 71 2.69 21.51 -16.76
CA GLY A 71 2.24 20.12 -16.68
C GLY A 71 3.06 19.29 -15.70
N LEU A 72 4.39 19.39 -15.76
CA LEU A 72 5.29 18.71 -14.84
C LEU A 72 5.10 19.18 -13.39
N GLY A 73 4.92 20.49 -13.18
CA GLY A 73 4.66 21.08 -11.87
C GLY A 73 3.34 20.58 -11.28
N LEU A 74 2.25 20.57 -12.07
CA LEU A 74 0.96 20.04 -11.64
C LEU A 74 1.03 18.55 -11.30
N PHE A 75 1.73 17.76 -12.13
CA PHE A 75 1.92 16.32 -11.88
C PHE A 75 2.78 16.06 -10.64
N GLY A 76 3.81 16.88 -10.42
CA GLY A 76 4.64 16.84 -9.22
C GLY A 76 3.84 17.15 -7.95
N LEU A 77 3.03 18.22 -7.98
CA LEU A 77 2.14 18.58 -6.87
C LEU A 77 1.14 17.46 -6.56
N TYR A 78 0.56 16.83 -7.59
CA TYR A 78 -0.30 15.67 -7.42
C TYR A 78 0.44 14.48 -6.79
N SER A 79 1.66 14.19 -7.25
CA SER A 79 2.50 13.12 -6.68
C SER A 79 2.83 13.37 -5.20
N VAL A 80 3.10 14.62 -4.82
CA VAL A 80 3.28 15.00 -3.40
C VAL A 80 1.98 14.84 -2.61
N ALA A 81 0.85 15.29 -3.15
CA ALA A 81 -0.45 15.21 -2.48
C ALA A 81 -0.91 13.77 -2.23
N THR A 82 -0.58 12.84 -3.15
CA THR A 82 -0.90 11.41 -3.03
C THR A 82 0.14 10.60 -2.25
N GLY A 83 1.33 11.16 -2.01
CA GLY A 83 2.42 10.50 -1.27
C GLY A 83 2.22 10.46 0.25
N ARG A 84 1.02 10.16 0.71
CA ARG A 84 0.71 10.09 2.14
C ARG A 84 1.29 8.81 2.74
N ALA A 85 1.90 8.95 3.92
CA ALA A 85 2.43 7.83 4.66
C ALA A 85 1.30 6.97 5.22
N PHE A 86 1.49 5.65 5.14
CA PHE A 86 0.71 4.67 5.88
C PHE A 86 1.11 4.73 7.37
N GLY A 87 0.13 4.86 8.28
CA GLY A 87 0.40 5.13 9.70
C GLY A 87 -0.08 4.04 10.66
N LEU A 88 -1.00 3.18 10.24
CA LEU A 88 -1.73 2.26 11.12
C LEU A 88 -1.41 0.80 10.78
N ASP A 89 -0.80 0.07 11.71
CA ASP A 89 -0.36 -1.31 11.50
C ASP A 89 -1.53 -2.31 11.38
N GLU A 90 -1.21 -3.54 10.96
CA GLU A 90 -2.20 -4.60 10.76
C GLU A 90 -2.99 -4.91 12.04
N ASN A 91 -2.32 -4.91 13.19
CA ASN A 91 -2.96 -5.20 14.47
C ASN A 91 -3.98 -4.11 14.86
N ALA A 92 -3.64 -2.83 14.71
CA ALA A 92 -4.59 -1.76 14.96
C ALA A 92 -5.77 -1.79 13.97
N ALA A 93 -5.52 -2.21 12.73
CA ALA A 93 -6.59 -2.39 11.74
C ALA A 93 -7.52 -3.55 12.15
N LEU A 94 -6.96 -4.64 12.65
CA LEU A 94 -7.72 -5.78 13.17
C LEU A 94 -8.57 -5.39 14.38
N VAL A 95 -8.04 -4.59 15.30
CA VAL A 95 -8.81 -4.05 16.43
C VAL A 95 -10.01 -3.23 15.94
N SER A 96 -9.79 -2.38 14.93
CA SER A 96 -10.85 -1.57 14.31
C SER A 96 -11.90 -2.45 13.61
N ALA A 97 -11.46 -3.49 12.90
CA ALA A 97 -12.35 -4.43 12.22
C ALA A 97 -13.17 -5.28 13.21
N ASN A 98 -12.57 -5.75 14.31
CA ASN A 98 -13.24 -6.51 15.35
C ASN A 98 -14.37 -5.69 16.01
N GLN A 99 -14.14 -4.38 16.22
CA GLN A 99 -15.17 -3.46 16.70
C GLN A 99 -16.33 -3.26 15.71
N ALA A 100 -16.09 -3.46 14.41
CA ALA A 100 -17.07 -3.19 13.36
C ALA A 100 -18.00 -4.37 13.03
N VAL A 101 -17.55 -5.62 13.22
CA VAL A 101 -18.27 -6.82 12.72
C VAL A 101 -19.31 -7.39 13.68
N GLY A 102 -19.26 -7.01 14.97
CA GLY A 102 -20.29 -7.36 15.95
C GLY A 102 -20.30 -8.82 16.42
N PHE A 103 -19.30 -9.63 16.05
CA PHE A 103 -19.09 -10.99 16.54
C PHE A 103 -17.64 -11.17 17.02
N PRO A 104 -17.36 -12.12 17.94
CA PRO A 104 -15.99 -12.38 18.37
C PRO A 104 -15.17 -12.97 17.22
N VAL A 105 -14.12 -12.27 16.80
CA VAL A 105 -13.22 -12.72 15.72
C VAL A 105 -12.24 -13.78 16.24
N GLY A 106 -12.15 -14.92 15.56
CA GLY A 106 -11.17 -15.99 15.81
C GLY A 106 -9.98 -15.90 14.87
N HIS A 107 -10.22 -16.19 13.59
CA HIS A 107 -9.20 -16.12 12.54
C HIS A 107 -9.39 -14.89 11.68
N ALA A 108 -8.29 -14.23 11.32
CA ALA A 108 -8.32 -13.06 10.45
C ALA A 108 -7.13 -13.05 9.49
N SER A 109 -7.32 -12.43 8.33
CA SER A 109 -6.26 -12.10 7.40
C SER A 109 -6.39 -10.66 6.96
N ALA A 110 -5.26 -10.01 6.73
CA ALA A 110 -5.19 -8.63 6.27
C ALA A 110 -4.51 -8.55 4.89
N GLN A 111 -5.04 -7.68 4.05
CA GLN A 111 -4.41 -7.33 2.78
C GLN A 111 -4.35 -5.81 2.64
N LEU A 112 -3.17 -5.27 2.38
CA LEU A 112 -3.00 -3.85 2.10
C LEU A 112 -3.34 -3.56 0.63
N GLY A 113 -4.24 -2.60 0.41
CA GLY A 113 -4.59 -2.09 -0.92
C GLY A 113 -4.60 -0.57 -0.97
N TRP A 114 -4.93 -0.02 -2.14
CA TRP A 114 -5.06 1.41 -2.37
C TRP A 114 -6.39 1.75 -3.02
N ARG A 115 -7.02 2.84 -2.57
CA ARG A 115 -8.32 3.30 -3.08
C ARG A 115 -8.30 4.75 -3.56
N GLY A 116 -9.15 5.01 -4.55
CA GLY A 116 -9.43 6.34 -5.09
C GLY A 116 -8.24 7.02 -5.79
N LEU A 117 -8.49 8.22 -6.32
CA LEU A 117 -7.47 8.99 -7.04
C LEU A 117 -6.28 9.35 -6.14
N MET A 118 -6.54 9.64 -4.87
CA MET A 118 -5.48 9.99 -3.92
C MET A 118 -4.60 8.81 -3.50
N SER A 119 -4.84 7.59 -4.03
CA SER A 119 -4.11 6.38 -3.63
C SER A 119 -4.06 6.26 -2.11
N ARG A 120 -5.23 6.31 -1.47
CA ARG A 120 -5.31 6.17 -0.01
C ARG A 120 -5.04 4.71 0.36
N PRO A 121 -4.09 4.41 1.26
CA PRO A 121 -3.85 3.05 1.71
C PRO A 121 -5.05 2.56 2.52
N THR A 122 -5.45 1.31 2.34
CA THR A 122 -6.63 0.74 2.97
C THR A 122 -6.40 -0.74 3.24
N TRP A 123 -6.65 -1.14 4.48
CA TRP A 123 -6.64 -2.52 4.91
C TRP A 123 -7.94 -3.19 4.53
N LYS A 124 -7.84 -4.32 3.82
CA LYS A 124 -8.96 -5.23 3.59
C LYS A 124 -8.80 -6.39 4.56
N MET A 125 -9.64 -6.39 5.58
CA MET A 125 -9.63 -7.38 6.65
C MET A 125 -10.71 -8.42 6.35
N LEU A 126 -10.32 -9.68 6.17
CA LEU A 126 -11.25 -10.80 6.17
C LEU A 126 -11.19 -11.45 7.54
N VAL A 127 -12.31 -11.44 8.25
CA VAL A 127 -12.44 -11.95 9.62
C VAL A 127 -13.47 -13.07 9.68
N TYR A 128 -13.20 -14.07 10.50
CA TYR A 128 -14.09 -15.21 10.77
C TYR A 128 -14.44 -15.23 12.25
N SER A 129 -15.64 -15.71 12.57
CA SER A 129 -16.09 -15.87 13.94
C SER A 129 -15.24 -16.89 14.71
N ALA A 130 -15.26 -16.85 16.03
CA ALA A 130 -14.37 -17.63 16.89
C ALA A 130 -14.79 -19.10 17.07
N GLU A 131 -15.98 -19.47 16.62
CA GLU A 131 -16.46 -20.85 16.64
C GLU A 131 -15.67 -21.75 15.66
N ASP A 132 -15.67 -23.05 15.93
CA ASP A 132 -15.09 -24.07 15.06
C ASP A 132 -16.17 -25.12 14.70
N PRO A 133 -16.65 -25.16 13.44
CA PRO A 133 -16.29 -24.29 12.32
C PRO A 133 -16.87 -22.86 12.45
N PRO A 134 -16.23 -21.85 11.81
CA PRO A 134 -16.70 -20.46 11.88
C PRO A 134 -18.08 -20.31 11.24
N VAL A 135 -19.01 -19.65 11.94
CA VAL A 135 -20.41 -19.48 11.52
C VAL A 135 -20.67 -18.19 10.76
N SER A 136 -19.84 -17.17 10.98
CA SER A 136 -19.97 -15.88 10.32
C SER A 136 -18.62 -15.43 9.77
N ARG A 137 -18.66 -14.67 8.67
CA ARG A 137 -17.48 -13.99 8.13
C ARG A 137 -17.78 -12.52 7.86
N GLY A 138 -16.75 -11.70 7.96
CA GLY A 138 -16.81 -10.27 7.71
C GLY A 138 -15.68 -9.81 6.80
N LEU A 139 -15.99 -8.93 5.86
CA LEU A 139 -15.02 -8.16 5.09
C LEU A 139 -15.11 -6.70 5.52
N VAL A 140 -14.03 -6.20 6.14
CA VAL A 140 -13.96 -4.82 6.64
C VAL A 140 -12.87 -4.07 5.89
N LEU A 141 -13.21 -2.92 5.33
CA LEU A 141 -12.24 -1.99 4.76
C LEU A 141 -11.91 -0.92 5.80
N VAL A 142 -10.66 -0.87 6.24
CA VAL A 142 -10.17 0.10 7.24
C VAL A 142 -9.19 1.07 6.57
N ASP A 143 -9.42 2.39 6.66
CA ASP A 143 -8.47 3.38 6.17
C ASP A 143 -7.18 3.30 6.98
N ALA A 144 -6.05 3.10 6.31
CA ALA A 144 -4.79 2.83 6.97
C ALA A 144 -4.03 4.11 7.40
N ILE A 145 -4.64 5.29 7.22
CA ILE A 145 -4.13 6.57 7.72
C ILE A 145 -4.68 6.85 9.11
N ASP A 146 -5.98 6.66 9.33
CA ASP A 146 -6.68 7.10 10.54
C ASP A 146 -7.51 6.00 11.23
N GLY A 147 -7.61 4.80 10.65
CA GLY A 147 -8.35 3.66 11.20
C GLY A 147 -9.86 3.74 10.97
N HIS A 148 -10.34 4.71 10.20
CA HIS A 148 -11.76 4.83 9.90
C HIS A 148 -12.27 3.63 9.08
N ILE A 149 -13.43 3.08 9.49
CA ILE A 149 -14.11 2.01 8.74
C ILE A 149 -14.72 2.57 7.47
N VAL A 150 -14.09 2.28 6.33
CA VAL A 150 -14.55 2.70 5.00
C VAL A 150 -15.83 1.97 4.61
N ASP A 151 -15.87 0.66 4.87
CA ASP A 151 -17.03 -0.18 4.58
C ASP A 151 -16.95 -1.48 5.40
N THR A 152 -18.10 -2.08 5.66
CA THR A 152 -18.22 -3.34 6.39
C THR A 152 -19.30 -4.20 5.74
N TYR A 153 -18.94 -5.43 5.42
CA TYR A 153 -19.86 -6.44 4.95
C TYR A 153 -19.76 -7.67 5.86
N VAL A 154 -20.89 -8.13 6.40
CA VAL A 154 -20.97 -9.31 7.27
C VAL A 154 -22.01 -10.24 6.68
N GLU A 155 -21.68 -11.52 6.62
CA GLU A 155 -22.58 -12.57 6.16
C GLU A 155 -22.37 -13.87 6.95
N ASP A 156 -23.37 -14.74 6.90
CA ASP A 156 -23.22 -16.13 7.33
C ASP A 156 -22.13 -16.79 6.50
N ASN A 157 -21.28 -17.56 7.15
CA ASN A 157 -20.13 -18.16 6.48
C ASN A 157 -20.62 -19.14 5.40
N PRO A 158 -20.41 -18.87 4.10
CA PRO A 158 -20.92 -19.71 3.03
C PRO A 158 -19.99 -20.88 2.71
N GLU A 159 -18.83 -20.95 3.35
CA GLU A 159 -17.82 -21.98 3.13
C GLU A 159 -18.23 -23.26 3.86
N ASP A 160 -18.17 -24.39 3.15
CA ASP A 160 -18.47 -25.71 3.69
C ASP A 160 -17.15 -26.39 4.09
N TRP A 161 -16.75 -26.22 5.35
CA TRP A 161 -15.43 -26.63 5.88
C TRP A 161 -15.34 -28.14 6.20
N ILE A 162 -16.17 -28.96 5.57
CA ILE A 162 -16.29 -30.38 5.90
C ILE A 162 -14.96 -31.12 5.62
N ARG A 163 -14.27 -31.44 6.73
CA ARG A 163 -13.28 -32.51 6.98
C ARG A 163 -12.35 -32.88 5.83
N THR A 164 -11.19 -32.26 5.77
CA THR A 164 -10.00 -32.79 5.06
C THR A 164 -9.16 -33.76 5.91
N THR A 165 -9.55 -34.06 7.15
CA THR A 165 -8.74 -34.86 8.11
C THR A 165 -9.21 -36.29 8.35
N GLU A 166 -10.23 -36.80 7.64
CA GLU A 166 -10.74 -38.17 7.82
C GLU A 166 -10.60 -39.05 6.55
N SER A 167 -9.44 -39.08 5.90
CA SER A 167 -9.24 -40.03 4.78
C SER A 167 -7.85 -40.65 4.65
N GLU A 168 -6.97 -40.59 5.66
CA GLU A 168 -5.67 -41.27 5.60
C GLU A 168 -5.54 -42.47 6.57
N ASP A 169 -6.38 -42.61 7.59
CA ASP A 169 -6.27 -43.73 8.54
C ASP A 169 -7.05 -45.01 8.14
N ASP A 170 -7.95 -44.94 7.14
CA ASP A 170 -8.77 -46.10 6.74
C ASP A 170 -8.11 -46.99 5.66
N GLN A 171 -6.96 -46.62 5.10
CA GLN A 171 -6.29 -47.39 4.03
C GLN A 171 -5.20 -48.37 4.51
N GLU A 172 -4.80 -48.35 5.79
CA GLU A 172 -3.77 -49.29 6.30
C GLU A 172 -4.32 -50.56 6.95
N SER A 173 -5.65 -50.78 6.92
CA SER A 173 -6.28 -51.98 7.51
C SER A 173 -6.75 -53.03 6.50
N GLU A 174 -6.35 -52.93 5.23
CA GLU A 174 -6.71 -53.90 4.19
C GLU A 174 -5.52 -54.27 3.27
N THR A 175 -4.43 -54.80 3.84
CA THR A 175 -3.53 -55.75 3.14
C THR A 175 -2.94 -56.77 4.09
#